data_AF-A0A1W9QFY7-F1
#
_entry.id   AF-A0A1W9QFY7-F1
#
_cell.length_a   1.000
_cell.length_b   1.000
_cell.length_c   1.000
_cell.angle_alpha   90.00
_cell.angle_beta   90.00
_cell.angle_gamma   90.00
#
_symmetry.space_group_name_H-M   'P 1'
#
loop_
_entity.id
_entity.type
_entity.pdbx_description
1 polymer ?
#
loop_
_entity_poly.entity_id
_entity_poly.type
_entity_poly.pdbx_seq_one_letter_code
_entity_poly.pdbx_strand_id
1 'polypeptide(L)'
;MPPVETTPLYAAFAGPRRLALGPLREVLPVLKQRFDEDGSDLPLVFDLETGRQVDFDLRGSLDEILEREAPLPVRGPGRPKLGVTSREVSLFPRHWEWLEAQPSGISGALRRLVEQAIKTEPGKERARRVREALGRFLSTMAGDRPHYEEATRALYQGDLKAFEELIRRWPKDIRDYALERAQQAARLEEGDRSPGHAP
;
A
#
# COMPACT_ATOMS: atom_id res chain seq x y z
N MET A 1 6.03 23.31 0.07
CA MET A 1 6.21 22.09 0.88
C MET A 1 6.91 21.06 0.01
N PRO A 2 7.95 20.35 0.49
CA PRO A 2 8.46 19.20 -0.23
C PRO A 2 7.32 18.16 -0.37
N PRO A 3 7.27 17.37 -1.46
CA PRO A 3 6.36 16.24 -1.52
C PRO A 3 6.69 15.33 -0.33
N VAL A 4 5.67 14.97 0.45
CA VAL A 4 5.81 13.91 1.44
C VAL A 4 6.04 12.64 0.64
N GLU A 5 7.28 12.21 0.51
CA GLU A 5 7.61 10.90 -0.06
C GLU A 5 7.02 9.85 0.88
N THR A 6 5.77 9.44 0.62
CA THR A 6 5.15 8.33 1.32
C THR A 6 5.93 7.09 0.97
N THR A 7 6.76 6.65 1.91
CA THR A 7 7.53 5.41 1.77
C THR A 7 6.54 4.25 1.72
N PRO A 8 6.55 3.42 0.66
CA PRO A 8 5.68 2.26 0.57
C PRO A 8 5.92 1.33 1.75
N LEU A 9 4.85 0.75 2.27
CA LEU A 9 4.88 -0.20 3.38
C LEU A 9 4.58 -1.60 2.87
N TYR A 10 5.22 -2.58 3.50
CA TYR A 10 5.11 -3.99 3.16
C TYR A 10 4.82 -4.84 4.39
N ALA A 11 4.03 -5.89 4.22
CA ALA A 11 3.80 -6.92 5.24
C ALA A 11 4.43 -8.23 4.79
N ALA A 12 5.31 -8.80 5.60
CA ALA A 12 5.94 -10.09 5.35
C ALA A 12 5.37 -11.16 6.27
N PHE A 13 5.05 -12.33 5.73
CA PHE A 13 4.50 -13.48 6.45
C PHE A 13 5.25 -14.77 6.09
N ALA A 14 5.51 -15.63 7.08
CA ALA A 14 5.90 -17.02 6.87
C ALA A 14 4.73 -17.90 7.28
N GLY A 15 4.04 -18.48 6.29
CA GLY A 15 2.77 -19.17 6.50
C GLY A 15 1.79 -18.30 7.31
N PRO A 16 1.25 -18.77 8.45
CA PRO A 16 0.27 -18.00 9.23
C PRO A 16 0.88 -16.91 10.14
N ARG A 17 2.21 -16.78 10.21
CA ARG A 17 2.91 -15.88 11.13
C ARG A 17 3.40 -14.62 10.41
N ARG A 18 3.16 -13.44 11.00
CA ARG A 18 3.72 -12.17 10.51
C ARG A 18 5.16 -12.03 10.96
N LEU A 19 6.06 -11.79 10.01
CA LEU A 19 7.49 -11.56 10.27
C LEU A 19 7.80 -10.09 10.47
N ALA A 20 7.27 -9.23 9.60
CA ALA A 20 7.54 -7.79 9.63
C ALA A 20 6.37 -7.00 9.00
N LEU A 21 6.25 -5.75 9.41
CA LEU A 21 5.32 -4.78 8.85
C LEU A 21 6.01 -3.41 8.87
N GLY A 22 6.29 -2.83 7.70
CA GLY A 22 7.03 -1.57 7.67
C GLY A 22 7.57 -1.22 6.29
N PRO A 23 8.40 -0.16 6.20
CA PRO A 23 9.08 0.19 4.97
C PRO A 23 10.04 -0.92 4.54
N LEU A 24 10.32 -0.99 3.24
CA LEU A 24 11.10 -2.09 2.67
C LEU A 24 12.47 -2.30 3.33
N ARG A 25 13.13 -1.21 3.77
CA ARG A 25 14.44 -1.25 4.45
C ARG A 25 14.41 -1.90 5.84
N GLU A 26 13.23 -1.96 6.48
CA GLU A 26 13.03 -2.67 7.75
C GLU A 26 12.60 -4.12 7.52
N VAL A 27 11.91 -4.40 6.40
CA VAL A 27 11.41 -5.72 6.05
C VAL A 27 12.51 -6.62 5.47
N LEU A 28 13.36 -6.09 4.58
CA LEU A 28 14.42 -6.87 3.90
C LEU A 28 15.42 -7.57 4.85
N PRO A 29 15.89 -6.96 5.96
CA PRO A 29 16.75 -7.65 6.92
C PRO A 29 16.10 -8.89 7.53
N VAL A 30 14.81 -8.81 7.87
CA VAL A 30 14.05 -9.93 8.46
C VAL A 30 13.87 -11.04 7.43
N LEU A 31 13.58 -10.68 6.18
CA LEU A 31 13.48 -11.64 5.07
C LEU A 31 14.80 -12.35 4.82
N LYS A 32 15.91 -11.61 4.79
CA LYS A 32 17.25 -12.16 4.57
C LYS A 32 17.65 -13.12 5.66
N GLN A 33 17.47 -12.74 6.92
CA GLN A 33 17.74 -13.62 8.06
C GLN A 33 16.97 -14.95 7.91
N ARG A 34 15.68 -14.88 7.58
CA ARG A 34 14.86 -16.08 7.42
C ARG A 34 15.30 -16.95 6.24
N PHE A 35 15.65 -16.31 5.12
CA PHE A 35 16.17 -16.97 3.93
C PHE A 35 17.47 -17.73 4.20
N ASP A 36 18.34 -17.20 5.08
CA ASP A 36 19.59 -17.85 5.46
C ASP A 36 19.41 -19.00 6.46
N GLU A 37 18.39 -18.92 7.34
CA GLU A 37 18.14 -19.90 8.40
C GLU A 37 17.41 -21.15 7.89
N ASP A 38 16.30 -21.00 7.15
CA ASP A 38 15.42 -22.09 6.72
C ASP A 38 14.91 -21.84 5.28
N GLY A 39 15.47 -22.55 4.29
CA GLY A 39 15.06 -22.42 2.89
C GLY A 39 13.75 -23.11 2.50
N SER A 40 13.05 -23.75 3.45
CA SER A 40 11.87 -24.57 3.17
C SER A 40 10.55 -23.80 3.15
N ASP A 41 10.48 -22.60 3.73
CA ASP A 41 9.25 -21.81 3.81
C ASP A 41 9.55 -20.34 3.47
N LEU A 42 9.44 -20.02 2.18
CA LEU A 42 9.74 -18.69 1.67
C LEU A 42 8.68 -17.68 2.15
N PRO A 43 9.09 -16.58 2.78
CA PRO A 43 8.14 -15.57 3.21
C PRO A 43 7.38 -14.95 2.03
N LEU A 44 6.07 -14.77 2.21
CA LEU A 44 5.22 -14.00 1.31
C LEU A 44 5.25 -12.54 1.72
N VAL A 45 5.51 -11.64 0.78
CA VAL A 45 5.52 -10.20 1.04
C VAL A 45 4.40 -9.53 0.26
N PHE A 46 3.62 -8.70 0.95
CA PHE A 46 2.49 -7.99 0.37
C PHE A 46 2.73 -6.48 0.44
N ASP A 47 2.51 -5.80 -0.67
CA ASP A 47 2.42 -4.35 -0.72
C ASP A 47 1.14 -3.88 0.01
N LEU A 48 1.25 -2.99 0.99
CA LEU A 48 0.09 -2.59 1.82
C LEU A 48 -0.96 -1.79 1.06
N GLU A 49 -0.56 -1.06 0.03
CA GLU A 49 -1.45 -0.18 -0.71
C GLU A 49 -2.29 -0.97 -1.71
N THR A 50 -1.65 -1.92 -2.39
CA THR A 50 -2.27 -2.70 -3.46
C THR A 50 -2.69 -4.09 -3.03
N GLY A 51 -2.14 -4.63 -1.93
CA GLY A 51 -2.34 -6.01 -1.48
C GLY A 51 -1.76 -7.05 -2.42
N ARG A 52 -0.95 -6.63 -3.41
CA ARG A 52 -0.27 -7.55 -4.32
C ARG A 52 0.90 -8.19 -3.62
N GLN A 53 1.10 -9.47 -3.90
CA GLN A 53 2.34 -10.14 -3.53
C GLN A 53 3.49 -9.56 -4.36
N VAL A 54 4.62 -9.31 -3.70
CA VAL A 54 5.85 -8.83 -4.31
C VAL A 54 6.97 -9.77 -3.87
N ASP A 55 7.79 -10.21 -4.81
CA ASP A 55 8.95 -11.03 -4.51
C ASP A 55 10.21 -10.18 -4.64
N PHE A 56 11.16 -10.38 -3.73
CA PHE A 56 12.44 -9.68 -3.69
C PHE A 56 13.57 -10.67 -3.89
N ASP A 57 14.62 -10.27 -4.61
CA ASP A 57 15.81 -11.09 -4.70
C ASP A 57 16.59 -10.97 -3.38
N LEU A 58 16.69 -12.05 -2.62
CA LEU A 58 17.38 -12.11 -1.33
C LEU A 58 18.82 -12.68 -1.43
N ARG A 59 19.34 -12.83 -2.65
CA ARG A 59 20.71 -13.32 -2.87
C ARG A 59 21.73 -12.21 -2.62
N GLY A 60 22.86 -12.59 -2.03
CA GLY A 60 23.97 -11.71 -1.69
C GLY A 60 23.99 -11.27 -0.23
N SER A 61 24.80 -10.27 0.06
CA SER A 61 24.83 -9.57 1.36
C SER A 61 23.60 -8.68 1.53
N LEU A 62 23.27 -8.33 2.79
CA LEU A 62 22.16 -7.42 3.08
C LEU A 62 22.34 -6.05 2.40
N ASP A 63 23.57 -5.55 2.32
CA ASP A 63 23.86 -4.27 1.67
C ASP A 63 23.58 -4.31 0.16
N GLU A 64 24.00 -5.37 -0.54
CA GLU A 64 23.71 -5.56 -1.97
C GLU A 64 22.20 -5.68 -2.24
N ILE A 65 21.45 -6.33 -1.33
CA ILE A 65 19.99 -6.43 -1.41
C ILE A 65 19.35 -5.06 -1.22
N LEU A 66 19.78 -4.30 -0.20
CA LEU A 66 19.25 -2.96 0.07
C LEU A 66 19.55 -1.98 -1.07
N GLU A 67 20.71 -2.08 -1.71
CA GLU A 67 21.04 -1.26 -2.89
C GLU A 67 20.17 -1.61 -4.10
N ARG A 68 19.87 -2.89 -4.31
CA ARG A 68 19.05 -3.36 -5.43
C ARG A 68 17.57 -3.07 -5.24
N GLU A 69 17.02 -3.42 -4.09
CA GLU A 69 15.58 -3.45 -3.84
C GLU A 69 15.07 -2.17 -3.16
N ALA A 70 15.91 -1.50 -2.37
CA ALA A 70 15.53 -0.30 -1.61
C ALA A 70 16.61 0.82 -1.69
N PRO A 71 17.00 1.24 -2.91
CA PRO A 71 18.06 2.24 -3.10
C PRO A 71 17.70 3.54 -2.41
N LEU A 72 18.65 4.10 -1.65
CA LEU A 72 18.47 5.44 -1.10
C LEU A 72 18.53 6.46 -2.24
N PRO A 73 17.69 7.51 -2.20
CA PRO A 73 17.80 8.59 -3.17
C PRO A 73 19.18 9.25 -3.06
N VAL A 74 19.96 9.18 -4.13
CA VAL A 74 21.32 9.72 -4.19
C VAL A 74 21.26 11.25 -4.04
N ARG A 75 21.63 11.76 -2.86
CA ARG A 75 21.76 13.20 -2.58
C ARG A 75 23.11 13.71 -3.08
N GLY A 76 23.23 13.90 -4.41
CA GLY A 76 24.38 14.58 -5.02
C GLY A 76 24.27 16.12 -4.91
N PRO A 77 25.40 16.86 -4.90
CA PRO A 77 25.39 18.32 -4.97
C PRO A 77 24.89 18.79 -6.34
N GLY A 78 23.63 19.18 -6.40
CA GLY A 78 22.94 19.61 -7.61
C GLY A 78 21.43 19.65 -7.35
N ARG A 79 20.70 20.48 -8.12
CA ARG A 79 19.24 20.66 -8.02
C ARG A 79 18.56 19.31 -7.72
N PRO A 80 17.79 19.19 -6.62
CA PRO A 80 17.27 17.90 -6.17
C PRO A 80 16.62 17.15 -7.34
N LYS A 81 17.17 15.99 -7.71
CA LYS A 81 16.52 15.08 -8.67
C LYS A 81 15.21 14.67 -8.04
N LEU A 82 14.12 15.19 -8.56
CA LEU A 82 12.80 15.10 -7.95
C LEU A 82 12.17 13.69 -8.06
N GLY A 83 12.97 12.65 -8.32
CA GLY A 83 12.51 11.26 -8.49
C GLY A 83 11.51 11.05 -9.63
N VAL A 84 11.42 11.96 -10.60
CA VAL A 84 10.37 11.93 -11.62
C VAL A 84 10.72 10.90 -12.69
N THR A 85 9.84 9.91 -12.85
CA THR A 85 9.84 9.01 -14.02
C THR A 85 8.92 9.60 -15.08
N SER A 86 9.40 9.67 -16.33
CA SER A 86 8.58 10.12 -17.46
C SER A 86 7.74 8.97 -17.99
N ARG A 87 6.45 9.23 -18.21
CA ARG A 87 5.52 8.33 -18.91
C ARG A 87 4.72 9.14 -19.93
N GLU A 88 4.24 8.48 -20.98
CA GLU A 88 3.43 9.11 -22.02
C GLU A 88 1.99 9.34 -21.52
N VAL A 89 1.43 10.51 -21.85
CA VAL A 89 0.06 10.88 -21.51
C VAL A 89 -0.59 11.49 -22.74
N SER A 90 -1.78 10.99 -23.10
CA SER A 90 -2.59 11.54 -24.19
C SER A 90 -3.71 12.40 -23.61
N LEU A 91 -3.80 13.66 -24.02
CA LEU A 91 -4.82 14.62 -23.58
C LEU A 91 -5.47 15.32 -24.79
N PHE A 92 -6.65 15.88 -24.56
CA PHE A 92 -7.34 16.70 -25.58
C PHE A 92 -6.55 18.00 -25.86
N PRO A 93 -6.60 18.54 -27.10
CA PRO A 93 -5.87 19.76 -27.47
C PRO A 93 -6.06 20.94 -26.51
N ARG A 94 -7.31 21.23 -26.11
CA ARG A 94 -7.62 22.29 -25.13
C ARG A 94 -6.90 22.11 -23.78
N HIS A 95 -6.60 20.88 -23.37
CA HIS A 95 -5.89 20.62 -22.11
C HIS A 95 -4.39 20.92 -22.28
N TRP A 96 -3.82 20.64 -23.45
CA TRP A 96 -2.45 21.00 -23.77
C TRP A 96 -2.27 22.51 -23.79
N GLU A 97 -3.15 23.24 -24.47
CA GLU A 97 -3.14 24.71 -24.50
C GLU A 97 -3.17 25.29 -23.08
N TRP A 98 -4.03 24.75 -22.21
CA TRP A 98 -4.10 25.18 -20.82
C TRP A 98 -2.83 24.82 -20.02
N LEU A 99 -2.25 23.64 -20.23
CA LEU A 99 -1.03 23.18 -19.54
C LEU A 99 0.21 23.97 -19.95
N GLU A 100 0.32 24.33 -21.23
CA GLU A 100 1.41 25.14 -21.78
C GLU A 100 1.38 26.58 -21.24
N ALA A 101 0.19 27.11 -20.97
CA ALA A 101 0.02 28.43 -20.37
C ALA A 101 0.40 28.50 -18.87
N GLN A 102 0.75 27.38 -18.24
CA GLN A 102 1.02 27.34 -16.79
C GLN A 102 2.42 27.89 -16.45
N PRO A 103 2.55 28.84 -15.50
CA PRO A 103 3.84 29.42 -15.11
C PRO A 103 4.87 28.40 -14.58
N SER A 104 4.41 27.27 -14.08
CA SER A 104 5.25 26.18 -13.56
C SER A 104 5.69 25.16 -14.61
N GLY A 105 5.30 25.37 -15.87
CA GLY A 105 5.35 24.36 -16.93
C GLY A 105 4.35 23.22 -16.76
N ILE A 106 4.22 22.41 -17.81
CA ILE A 106 3.29 21.28 -17.95
C ILE A 106 3.44 20.29 -16.78
N SER A 107 4.64 19.75 -16.56
CA SER A 107 4.87 18.72 -15.53
C SER A 107 4.60 19.23 -14.12
N GLY A 108 4.89 20.51 -13.86
CA GLY A 108 4.60 21.15 -12.58
C GLY A 108 3.09 21.32 -12.34
N ALA A 109 2.35 21.67 -13.40
CA ALA A 109 0.89 21.79 -13.34
C ALA A 109 0.19 20.44 -13.19
N LEU A 110 0.60 19.43 -13.99
CA LEU A 110 0.09 18.07 -13.86
C LEU A 110 0.33 17.51 -12.46
N ARG A 111 1.53 17.69 -11.88
CA ARG A 111 1.80 17.23 -10.52
C ARG A 111 0.86 17.87 -9.51
N ARG A 112 0.62 19.18 -9.59
CA ARG A 112 -0.32 19.86 -8.68
C ARG A 112 -1.74 19.35 -8.85
N LEU A 113 -2.21 19.15 -10.08
CA LEU A 113 -3.54 18.61 -10.33
C LEU A 113 -3.69 17.20 -9.77
N VAL A 114 -2.68 16.35 -9.95
CA VAL A 114 -2.65 15.00 -9.38
C VAL A 114 -2.60 15.06 -7.85
N GLU A 115 -1.73 15.88 -7.25
CA GLU A 115 -1.67 16.07 -5.79
C GLU A 115 -2.99 16.58 -5.22
N GLN A 116 -3.65 17.52 -5.92
CA GLN A 116 -4.98 18.02 -5.54
C GLN A 116 -6.00 16.89 -5.59
N ALA A 117 -6.03 16.12 -6.68
CA ALA A 117 -6.94 14.99 -6.85
C ALA A 117 -6.73 13.90 -5.79
N ILE A 118 -5.47 13.58 -5.46
CA ILE A 118 -5.10 12.66 -4.38
C ILE A 118 -5.60 13.19 -3.03
N LYS A 119 -5.43 14.49 -2.76
CA LYS A 119 -5.88 15.11 -1.51
C LYS A 119 -7.41 15.14 -1.38
N THR A 120 -8.11 15.40 -2.48
CA THR A 120 -9.58 15.46 -2.52
C THR A 120 -10.23 14.12 -2.79
N GLU A 121 -9.45 13.04 -2.84
CA GLU A 121 -9.97 11.71 -3.08
C GLU A 121 -10.98 11.34 -1.98
N PRO A 122 -12.24 11.01 -2.34
CA PRO A 122 -13.26 10.66 -1.35
C PRO A 122 -12.75 9.57 -0.42
N GLY A 123 -12.95 9.73 0.88
CA GLY A 123 -12.61 8.71 1.85
C GLY A 123 -13.24 7.35 1.54
N LYS A 124 -14.41 7.34 0.89
CA LYS A 124 -15.03 6.12 0.32
C LYS A 124 -14.15 5.41 -0.72
N GLU A 125 -13.49 6.15 -1.61
CA GLU A 125 -12.62 5.57 -2.64
C GLU A 125 -11.31 5.05 -2.04
N ARG A 126 -10.75 5.79 -1.07
CA ARG A 126 -9.60 5.32 -0.27
C ARG A 126 -9.94 4.04 0.51
N ALA A 127 -11.10 3.99 1.15
CA ALA A 127 -11.59 2.81 1.85
C ALA A 127 -11.76 1.61 0.90
N ARG A 128 -12.30 1.84 -0.30
CA ARG A 128 -12.44 0.80 -1.33
C ARG A 128 -11.09 0.17 -1.69
N ARG A 129 -10.04 0.99 -1.90
CA ARG A 129 -8.68 0.47 -2.18
C ARG A 129 -8.12 -0.37 -1.04
N VAL A 130 -8.29 0.06 0.21
CA VAL A 130 -7.85 -0.73 1.37
C VAL A 130 -8.59 -2.07 1.43
N ARG A 131 -9.89 -2.11 1.16
CA ARG A 131 -10.68 -3.36 1.10
C ARG A 131 -10.22 -4.27 -0.03
N GLU A 132 -9.97 -3.72 -1.22
CA GLU A 132 -9.46 -4.50 -2.36
C GLU A 132 -8.06 -5.08 -2.08
N ALA A 133 -7.17 -4.28 -1.47
CA ALA A 133 -5.86 -4.74 -1.04
C ALA A 133 -5.97 -5.87 0.00
N LEU A 134 -6.83 -5.69 1.01
CA LEU A 134 -7.09 -6.73 2.01
C LEU A 134 -7.69 -7.98 1.36
N GLY A 135 -8.62 -7.84 0.40
CA GLY A 135 -9.21 -8.97 -0.30
C GLY A 135 -8.19 -9.81 -1.05
N ARG A 136 -7.20 -9.19 -1.70
CA ARG A 136 -6.09 -9.91 -2.36
C ARG A 136 -5.25 -10.67 -1.33
N PHE A 137 -4.90 -10.04 -0.22
CA PHE A 137 -4.19 -10.69 0.89
C PHE A 137 -4.96 -11.89 1.43
N LEU A 138 -6.27 -11.73 1.71
CA LEU A 138 -7.11 -12.80 2.26
C LEU A 138 -7.25 -13.97 1.29
N SER A 139 -7.36 -13.71 -0.01
CA SER A 139 -7.41 -14.77 -1.02
C SER A 139 -6.17 -15.67 -0.97
N THR A 140 -4.99 -15.10 -0.70
CA THR A 140 -3.74 -15.87 -0.60
C THR A 140 -3.59 -16.54 0.76
N MET A 141 -3.89 -15.83 1.86
CA MET A 141 -3.56 -16.26 3.22
C MET A 141 -4.67 -17.05 3.92
N ALA A 142 -5.91 -16.89 3.46
CA ALA A 142 -7.10 -17.36 4.15
C ALA A 142 -8.13 -18.04 3.24
N GLY A 143 -7.83 -18.27 1.94
CA GLY A 143 -8.78 -18.83 0.99
C GLY A 143 -9.27 -20.25 1.34
N ASP A 144 -8.48 -21.00 2.09
CA ASP A 144 -8.78 -22.35 2.58
C ASP A 144 -9.40 -22.36 3.99
N ARG A 145 -9.62 -21.18 4.59
CA ARG A 145 -10.05 -21.07 5.99
C ARG A 145 -11.57 -21.12 6.11
N PRO A 146 -12.10 -21.60 7.26
CA PRO A 146 -13.52 -21.54 7.55
C PRO A 146 -14.07 -20.12 7.43
N HIS A 147 -15.27 -19.99 6.86
CA HIS A 147 -16.02 -18.74 6.71
C HIS A 147 -15.35 -17.67 5.83
N TYR A 148 -14.37 -18.05 4.99
CA TYR A 148 -13.66 -17.11 4.10
C TYR A 148 -14.59 -16.31 3.18
N GLU A 149 -15.57 -16.95 2.54
CA GLU A 149 -16.46 -16.29 1.60
C GLU A 149 -17.38 -15.29 2.31
N GLU A 150 -17.95 -15.69 3.46
CA GLU A 150 -18.79 -14.82 4.28
C GLU A 150 -18.00 -13.66 4.86
N ALA A 151 -16.75 -13.89 5.29
CA ALA A 151 -15.87 -12.84 5.78
C ALA A 151 -15.55 -11.84 4.66
N THR A 152 -15.21 -12.31 3.47
CA THR A 152 -14.95 -11.45 2.31
C THR A 152 -16.20 -10.63 1.95
N ARG A 153 -17.39 -11.24 2.01
CA ARG A 153 -18.67 -10.55 1.79
C ARG A 153 -18.90 -9.44 2.82
N ALA A 154 -18.71 -9.74 4.12
CA ALA A 154 -18.86 -8.76 5.20
C ALA A 154 -17.86 -7.60 5.06
N LEU A 155 -16.60 -7.89 4.67
CA LEU A 155 -15.57 -6.89 4.41
C LEU A 155 -16.01 -5.88 3.34
N TYR A 156 -16.51 -6.35 2.19
CA TYR A 156 -16.93 -5.47 1.10
C TYR A 156 -18.24 -4.73 1.40
N GLN A 157 -19.12 -5.29 2.25
CA GLN A 157 -20.30 -4.61 2.76
C GLN A 157 -19.98 -3.55 3.84
N GLY A 158 -18.76 -3.56 4.37
CA GLY A 158 -18.36 -2.68 5.47
C GLY A 158 -18.92 -3.08 6.83
N ASP A 159 -19.42 -4.31 6.99
CA ASP A 159 -19.89 -4.84 8.27
C ASP A 159 -18.70 -5.37 9.10
N LEU A 160 -18.04 -4.45 9.80
CA LEU A 160 -16.85 -4.76 10.60
C LEU A 160 -17.15 -5.76 11.73
N LYS A 161 -18.35 -5.71 12.32
CA LYS A 161 -18.73 -6.61 13.42
C LYS A 161 -18.92 -8.03 12.92
N ALA A 162 -19.66 -8.22 11.84
CA ALA A 162 -19.82 -9.53 11.21
C ALA A 162 -18.48 -10.07 10.73
N PHE A 163 -17.64 -9.22 10.12
CA PHE A 163 -16.30 -9.60 9.69
C PHE A 163 -15.45 -10.13 10.85
N GLU A 164 -15.37 -9.40 11.97
CA GLU A 164 -14.59 -9.78 13.15
C GLU A 164 -15.04 -11.11 13.77
N GLU A 165 -16.36 -11.35 13.83
CA GLU A 165 -16.93 -12.62 14.29
C GLU A 165 -16.46 -13.80 13.41
N LEU A 166 -16.56 -13.65 12.08
CA LEU A 166 -16.27 -14.71 11.12
C LEU A 166 -14.79 -15.12 11.13
N ILE A 167 -13.88 -14.17 11.32
CA ILE A 167 -12.43 -14.42 11.31
C ILE A 167 -11.85 -14.78 12.68
N ARG A 168 -12.67 -14.84 13.75
CA ARG A 168 -12.18 -14.99 15.14
C ARG A 168 -11.25 -16.19 15.34
N ARG A 169 -11.55 -17.30 14.65
CA ARG A 169 -10.83 -18.58 14.74
C ARG A 169 -9.63 -18.69 13.80
N TRP A 170 -9.36 -17.68 12.98
CA TRP A 170 -8.19 -17.68 12.10
C TRP A 170 -6.89 -17.53 12.89
N PRO A 171 -5.73 -17.88 12.29
CA PRO A 171 -4.44 -17.65 12.92
C PRO A 171 -4.28 -16.19 13.34
N LYS A 172 -3.72 -15.99 14.54
CA LYS A 172 -3.67 -14.69 15.22
C LYS A 172 -3.15 -13.57 14.31
N ASP A 173 -2.02 -13.77 13.65
CA ASP A 173 -1.39 -12.70 12.88
C ASP A 173 -2.15 -12.34 11.59
N ILE A 174 -2.78 -13.34 10.94
CA ILE A 174 -3.67 -13.10 9.79
C ILE A 174 -4.91 -12.32 10.25
N ARG A 175 -5.52 -12.74 11.35
CA ARG A 175 -6.70 -12.10 11.93
C ARG A 175 -6.41 -10.66 12.35
N ASP A 176 -5.33 -10.45 13.10
CA ASP A 176 -4.96 -9.15 13.65
C ASP A 176 -4.62 -8.17 12.50
N TYR A 177 -3.90 -8.63 11.47
CA TYR A 177 -3.66 -7.84 10.25
C TYR A 177 -4.98 -7.53 9.52
N ALA A 178 -5.85 -8.51 9.31
CA ALA A 178 -7.12 -8.30 8.62
C ALA A 178 -8.02 -7.29 9.35
N LEU A 179 -8.08 -7.35 10.69
CA LEU A 179 -8.82 -6.39 11.52
C LEU A 179 -8.23 -4.98 11.41
N GLU A 180 -6.90 -4.84 11.51
CA GLU A 180 -6.22 -3.55 11.38
C GLU A 180 -6.58 -2.86 10.05
N ARG A 181 -6.52 -3.62 8.95
CA ARG A 181 -6.83 -3.13 7.60
C ARG A 181 -8.32 -2.82 7.42
N ALA A 182 -9.20 -3.68 7.92
CA ALA A 182 -10.65 -3.45 7.86
C ALA A 182 -11.07 -2.19 8.66
N GLN A 183 -10.49 -2.00 9.85
CA GLN A 183 -10.70 -0.81 10.67
C GLN A 183 -10.16 0.46 9.99
N GLN A 184 -9.00 0.38 9.32
CA GLN A 184 -8.49 1.50 8.54
C GLN A 184 -9.46 1.90 7.42
N ALA A 185 -10.01 0.93 6.70
CA ALA A 185 -11.02 1.21 5.67
C ALA A 185 -12.27 1.88 6.26
N ALA A 186 -12.76 1.41 7.41
CA ALA A 186 -13.90 2.03 8.09
C ALA A 186 -13.62 3.49 8.50
N ARG A 187 -12.46 3.76 9.11
CA ARG A 187 -12.06 5.13 9.50
C ARG A 187 -11.95 6.08 8.30
N LEU A 188 -11.43 5.59 7.18
CA LEU A 188 -11.33 6.37 5.94
C LEU A 188 -12.71 6.74 5.39
N GLU A 189 -13.67 5.83 5.48
CA GLU A 189 -15.04 6.09 5.03
C GLU A 189 -15.81 6.99 6.01
N GLU A 190 -15.61 6.85 7.31
CA GLU A 190 -16.22 7.70 8.36
C GLU A 190 -15.69 9.14 8.33
N GLY A 191 -14.38 9.31 8.07
CA GLY A 191 -13.77 10.63 7.89
C GLY A 191 -14.35 11.43 6.72
N ASP A 192 -14.93 10.75 5.73
CA ASP A 192 -15.65 11.34 4.60
C ASP A 192 -17.10 11.69 4.95
N ARG A 193 -17.72 10.91 5.85
CA ARG A 193 -19.11 11.10 6.32
C ARG A 193 -19.27 12.23 7.35
N SER A 194 -18.16 12.83 7.81
CA SER A 194 -18.19 14.05 8.63
C SER A 194 -17.97 15.33 7.81
N PRO A 195 -18.95 15.80 7.01
CA PRO A 195 -19.05 17.21 6.66
C PRO A 195 -20.25 17.84 7.40
N GLY A 196 -19.97 18.64 8.43
CA GLY A 196 -20.90 19.64 8.96
C GLY A 196 -21.73 19.26 10.18
N HIS A 197 -21.29 19.72 11.36
CA HIS A 197 -22.21 20.37 12.29
C HIS A 197 -21.88 21.86 12.27
N ALA A 198 -22.79 22.60 11.63
CA ALA A 198 -22.88 24.05 11.48
C ALA A 198 -23.33 24.70 12.83
N PRO A 199 -23.57 26.04 12.97
CA PRO A 199 -23.69 27.11 11.98
C PRO A 199 -22.63 28.23 12.08
#